data_AF-A0A816NT09-F1
#
_entry.id   AF-A0A816NT09-F1
#
_cell.length_a   1.000
_cell.length_b   1.000
_cell.length_c   1.000
_cell.angle_alpha   90.00
_cell.angle_beta   90.00
_cell.angle_gamma   90.00
#
_symmetry.space_group_name_H-M   'P 1'
#
loop_
_entity.id
_entity.type
_entity.pdbx_description
1 polymer ?
#
loop_
_entity_poly.entity_id
_entity_poly.type
_entity_poly.pdbx_seq_one_letter_code
_entity_poly.pdbx_strand_id
1 'polypeptide(L)'
;MTIHTLLLEYISAYNEHDINKIVSFLHPDCRVIFDGQVIMTGVEAMRPSYEHDFLNSQAYAIILECNEDTNNKDRIHVVFKTHDNRLVDVTYIFELKKDDDEFHNQKMIEHIIHSVKHQQDSQ
;
A
#
# COMPACT_ATOMS: atom_id res chain seq x y z
N MET A 1 -12.99 7.98 -9.71
CA MET A 1 -12.46 6.94 -8.81
C MET A 1 -11.86 7.64 -7.59
N THR A 2 -12.16 7.23 -6.36
CA THR A 2 -11.56 7.86 -5.15
C THR A 2 -10.25 7.15 -4.77
N ILE A 3 -9.42 7.78 -3.93
CA ILE A 3 -8.20 7.14 -3.42
C ILE A 3 -8.53 5.90 -2.58
N HIS A 4 -9.68 5.89 -1.89
CA HIS A 4 -10.18 4.68 -1.23
C HIS A 4 -10.46 3.54 -2.22
N THR A 5 -11.16 3.80 -3.33
CA THR A 5 -11.36 2.77 -4.36
C THR A 5 -10.04 2.26 -4.92
N LEU A 6 -9.10 3.17 -5.21
CA LEU A 6 -7.78 2.80 -5.75
C LEU A 6 -7.01 1.92 -4.75
N LEU A 7 -7.01 2.26 -3.47
CA LEU A 7 -6.40 1.44 -2.43
C LEU A 7 -7.03 0.04 -2.37
N LEU A 8 -8.36 -0.06 -2.43
CA LEU A 8 -9.04 -1.36 -2.40
C LEU A 8 -8.63 -2.23 -3.60
N GLU A 9 -8.53 -1.65 -4.79
CA GLU A 9 -8.06 -2.35 -5.98
C GLU A 9 -6.59 -2.76 -5.90
N TYR A 10 -5.74 -1.91 -5.31
CA TYR A 10 -4.35 -2.23 -5.03
C TYR A 10 -4.21 -3.42 -4.06
N ILE A 11 -4.97 -3.44 -2.96
CA ILE A 11 -4.97 -4.56 -2.03
C ILE A 11 -5.58 -5.83 -2.66
N SER A 12 -6.60 -5.70 -3.52
CA SER A 12 -7.12 -6.83 -4.30
C SER A 12 -6.04 -7.40 -5.23
N ALA A 13 -5.32 -6.54 -5.95
CA ALA A 13 -4.22 -6.95 -6.81
C ALA A 13 -3.09 -7.64 -6.02
N TYR A 14 -2.78 -7.14 -4.82
CA TYR A 14 -1.85 -7.80 -3.89
C TYR A 14 -2.33 -9.20 -3.52
N ASN A 15 -3.61 -9.37 -3.16
CA ASN A 15 -4.18 -10.67 -2.78
C ASN A 15 -4.34 -11.64 -3.96
N GLU A 16 -4.48 -11.13 -5.18
CA GLU A 16 -4.52 -11.89 -6.43
C GLU A 16 -3.11 -12.24 -6.95
N HIS A 17 -2.05 -11.76 -6.28
CA HIS A 17 -0.65 -11.86 -6.70
C HIS A 17 -0.38 -11.27 -8.10
N ASP A 18 -1.18 -10.28 -8.52
CA ASP A 18 -1.02 -9.61 -9.82
C ASP A 18 -0.01 -8.47 -9.72
N ILE A 19 1.27 -8.83 -9.83
CA ILE A 19 2.40 -7.88 -9.76
C ILE A 19 2.23 -6.75 -10.78
N ASN A 20 1.77 -7.04 -12.00
CA ASN A 20 1.65 -6.03 -13.05
C ASN A 20 0.58 -4.99 -12.69
N LYS A 21 -0.51 -5.43 -12.09
CA LYS A 21 -1.56 -4.53 -11.59
C LYS A 21 -1.09 -3.75 -10.36
N ILE A 22 -0.37 -4.37 -9.41
CA ILE A 22 0.25 -3.70 -8.26
C ILE A 22 1.14 -2.54 -8.73
N VAL A 23 2.12 -2.81 -9.59
CA VAL A 23 3.07 -1.77 -10.06
C VAL A 23 2.37 -0.69 -10.87
N SER A 24 1.23 -1.00 -11.50
CA SER A 24 0.43 0.00 -12.21
C SER A 24 -0.18 1.05 -11.28
N PHE A 25 -0.31 0.79 -9.98
CA PHE A 25 -0.78 1.79 -9.00
C PHE A 25 0.35 2.66 -8.43
N LEU A 26 1.62 2.26 -8.63
CA LEU A 26 2.77 2.93 -8.03
C LEU A 26 3.33 4.00 -8.97
N HIS A 27 3.72 5.13 -8.40
CA HIS A 27 4.53 6.13 -9.09
C HIS A 27 5.92 5.55 -9.35
N PRO A 28 6.60 5.87 -10.48
CA PRO A 28 7.95 5.38 -10.76
C PRO A 28 8.95 5.62 -9.62
N ASP A 29 8.81 6.75 -8.92
CA ASP A 29 9.64 7.15 -7.77
C ASP A 29 8.99 6.86 -6.40
N CYS A 30 8.04 5.92 -6.33
CA CYS A 30 7.36 5.59 -5.06
C CYS A 30 8.36 5.20 -3.97
N ARG A 31 8.13 5.66 -2.74
CA ARG A 31 9.01 5.42 -1.59
C ARG A 31 8.33 4.59 -0.53
N VAL A 32 9.07 3.66 0.07
CA VAL A 32 8.66 3.00 1.31
C VAL A 32 9.44 3.60 2.46
N ILE A 33 8.73 4.09 3.47
CA ILE A 33 9.28 4.74 4.65
C ILE A 33 8.91 3.88 5.86
N PHE A 34 9.90 3.52 6.67
CA PHE A 34 9.73 2.80 7.92
C PHE A 34 10.57 3.47 9.00
N ASP A 35 9.96 3.73 10.16
CA ASP A 35 10.60 4.43 11.29
C ASP A 35 11.26 5.77 10.89
N GLY A 36 10.57 6.53 10.03
CA GLY A 36 11.04 7.81 9.49
C GLY A 36 12.18 7.72 8.46
N GLN A 37 12.64 6.52 8.12
CA GLN A 37 13.71 6.30 7.13
C GLN A 37 13.15 5.74 5.83
N VAL A 38 13.64 6.25 4.70
CA VAL A 38 13.35 5.66 3.39
C VAL A 38 14.12 4.35 3.27
N ILE A 39 13.41 3.23 3.25
CA ILE A 39 14.01 1.89 3.15
C ILE A 39 13.98 1.34 1.72
N MET A 40 13.16 1.93 0.84
CA MET A 40 13.05 1.55 -0.56
C MET A 40 12.61 2.74 -1.40
N THR A 41 13.12 2.84 -2.62
CA THR A 41 12.75 3.90 -3.57
C THR A 41 12.68 3.34 -4.97
N GLY A 42 11.57 3.66 -5.64
CA GLY A 42 11.30 3.34 -7.02
C GLY A 42 10.58 2.01 -7.21
N VAL A 43 9.68 1.98 -8.18
CA VAL A 43 8.85 0.79 -8.50
C VAL A 43 9.70 -0.43 -8.88
N GLU A 44 10.84 -0.20 -9.55
CA GLU A 44 11.78 -1.25 -9.93
C GLU A 44 12.44 -1.93 -8.72
N ALA A 45 12.64 -1.18 -7.62
CA ALA A 45 13.17 -1.74 -6.38
C ALA A 45 12.09 -2.48 -5.55
N MET A 46 10.81 -2.09 -5.71
CA MET A 46 9.67 -2.70 -5.01
C MET A 46 9.18 -4.00 -5.66
N ARG A 47 9.32 -4.14 -6.98
CA ARG A 47 8.86 -5.34 -7.69
C ARG A 47 9.46 -6.64 -7.11
N PRO A 48 10.78 -6.75 -6.87
CA PRO A 48 11.37 -7.96 -6.30
C PRO A 48 10.85 -8.30 -4.90
N SER A 49 10.43 -7.33 -4.08
CA SER A 49 9.86 -7.64 -2.76
C SER A 49 8.49 -8.29 -2.88
N TYR A 50 7.65 -7.84 -3.82
CA TYR A 50 6.36 -8.50 -4.08
C TYR A 50 6.55 -9.90 -4.62
N GLU A 51 7.47 -10.08 -5.59
CA GLU A 51 7.82 -11.41 -6.11
C GLU A 51 8.30 -12.34 -5.00
N HIS A 52 9.17 -11.85 -4.11
CA HIS A 52 9.65 -12.61 -2.98
C HIS A 52 8.53 -13.00 -2.00
N ASP A 53 7.63 -12.08 -1.68
CA ASP A 53 6.50 -12.33 -0.79
C ASP A 53 5.57 -13.39 -1.38
N PHE A 54 5.26 -13.31 -2.68
CA PHE A 54 4.36 -14.25 -3.37
C PHE A 54 4.97 -15.63 -3.60
N LEU A 55 6.29 -15.72 -3.78
CA LEU A 55 6.98 -17.01 -3.94
C LEU A 55 7.09 -17.80 -2.64
N ASN A 56 7.24 -17.11 -1.51
CA ASN A 56 7.56 -17.73 -0.23
C ASN A 56 6.35 -17.86 0.71
N SER A 57 5.19 -17.31 0.35
CA SER A 57 4.03 -17.31 1.23
C SER A 57 2.70 -17.36 0.50
N GLN A 58 1.63 -17.77 1.20
CA GLN A 58 0.26 -17.44 0.83
C GLN A 58 0.01 -15.97 1.15
N ALA A 59 0.76 -15.06 0.53
CA ALA A 59 0.74 -13.65 0.90
C ALA A 59 -0.67 -13.11 0.70
N TYR A 60 -1.26 -12.56 1.75
CA TYR A 60 -2.50 -11.81 1.68
C TYR A 60 -2.47 -10.67 2.70
N ALA A 61 -3.32 -9.69 2.47
CA ALA A 61 -3.61 -8.58 3.36
C ALA A 61 -5.13 -8.44 3.52
N ILE A 62 -5.60 -8.50 4.76
CA ILE A 62 -7.00 -8.25 5.14
C ILE A 62 -7.08 -6.87 5.76
N ILE A 63 -7.80 -5.95 5.12
CA ILE A 63 -8.03 -4.61 5.65
C ILE A 63 -8.91 -4.71 6.90
N LEU A 64 -8.43 -4.16 8.01
CA LEU A 64 -9.16 -4.05 9.28
C LEU A 64 -9.74 -2.65 9.46
N GLU A 65 -8.96 -1.63 9.10
CA GLU A 65 -9.35 -0.22 9.18
C GLU A 65 -8.85 0.52 7.94
N CYS A 66 -9.64 1.47 7.45
CA CYS A 66 -9.33 2.28 6.28
C CYS A 66 -9.97 3.65 6.44
N ASN A 67 -9.15 4.70 6.61
CA ASN A 67 -9.60 6.03 6.95
C ASN A 67 -8.91 7.06 6.03
N GLU A 68 -9.67 7.78 5.21
CA GLU A 68 -9.16 8.92 4.45
C GLU A 68 -8.85 10.10 5.39
N ASP A 69 -7.74 10.80 5.15
CA ASP A 69 -7.41 12.01 5.91
C ASP A 69 -8.29 13.17 5.45
N THR A 70 -9.23 13.57 6.31
CA THR A 70 -10.18 14.67 6.01
C THR A 70 -9.51 16.01 5.72
N ASN A 71 -8.28 16.23 6.21
CA ASN A 71 -7.51 17.45 5.95
C ASN A 71 -6.61 17.34 4.73
N ASN A 72 -6.33 16.11 4.28
CA ASN A 72 -5.48 15.85 3.12
C ASN A 72 -6.02 14.66 2.32
N LYS A 73 -6.80 14.97 1.29
CA LYS A 73 -7.48 14.00 0.41
C LYS A 73 -6.55 13.12 -0.42
N ASP A 74 -5.24 13.34 -0.31
CA ASP A 74 -4.21 12.58 -0.98
C ASP A 74 -3.67 11.46 -0.08
N ARG A 75 -4.17 11.36 1.17
CA ARG A 75 -3.66 10.44 2.19
C ARG A 75 -4.77 9.52 2.68
N ILE A 76 -4.43 8.24 2.81
CA ILE A 76 -5.29 7.23 3.42
C ILE A 76 -4.50 6.42 4.43
N HIS A 77 -5.06 6.30 5.62
CA HIS A 77 -4.54 5.47 6.69
C HIS A 77 -5.20 4.11 6.64
N VAL A 78 -4.41 3.06 6.80
CA VAL A 78 -4.86 1.68 6.66
C VAL A 78 -4.19 0.83 7.73
N VAL A 79 -5.00 0.00 8.38
CA VAL A 79 -4.51 -1.11 9.19
C VAL A 79 -4.91 -2.39 8.51
N PHE A 80 -3.95 -3.26 8.20
CA PHE A 80 -4.24 -4.57 7.63
C PHE A 80 -3.54 -5.69 8.37
N LYS A 81 -4.15 -6.88 8.33
CA LYS A 81 -3.59 -8.12 8.83
C LYS A 81 -2.98 -8.92 7.70
N THR A 82 -1.72 -9.32 7.83
CA THR A 82 -1.02 -10.17 6.87
C THR A 82 -1.22 -11.66 7.17
N HIS A 83 -0.83 -12.50 6.21
CA HIS A 83 -0.90 -13.96 6.30
C HIS A 83 -0.20 -14.59 7.51
N ASP A 84 0.84 -13.94 8.04
CA ASP A 84 1.61 -14.36 9.22
C ASP A 84 1.12 -13.70 10.52
N ASN A 85 -0.14 -13.27 10.54
CA ASN A 85 -0.79 -12.63 11.69
C ASN A 85 -0.10 -11.33 12.17
N ARG A 86 0.67 -10.66 11.30
CA ARG A 86 1.14 -9.30 11.61
C ARG A 86 0.05 -8.29 11.33
N LEU A 87 -0.06 -7.31 12.21
CA LEU A 87 -0.80 -6.08 11.98
C LEU A 87 0.17 -5.05 11.47
N VAL A 88 -0.12 -4.50 10.30
CA VAL A 88 0.64 -3.43 9.67
C VAL A 88 -0.20 -2.17 9.68
N ASP A 89 0.35 -1.13 10.28
CA ASP A 89 -0.21 0.22 10.32
C ASP A 89 0.55 1.07 9.30
N VAL A 90 -0.15 1.55 8.27
CA VAL A 90 0.45 2.27 7.15
C VAL A 90 -0.39 3.47 6.73
N THR A 91 0.28 4.52 6.26
CA THR A 91 -0.34 5.59 5.48
C THR A 91 0.15 5.53 4.04
N TYR A 92 -0.78 5.46 3.09
CA TYR A 92 -0.49 5.64 1.67
C TYR A 92 -0.73 7.09 1.28
N ILE A 93 0.19 7.64 0.48
CA ILE A 93 0.07 8.99 -0.09
C ILE A 93 0.04 8.88 -1.60
N PHE A 94 -0.90 9.61 -2.21
CA PHE A 94 -1.18 9.63 -3.64
C PHE A 94 -0.78 10.96 -4.26
N GLU A 95 -0.28 10.93 -5.48
CA GLU A 95 -0.22 12.13 -6.31
C GLU A 95 -1.55 12.30 -7.05
N LEU A 96 -2.27 13.38 -6.73
CA LEU A 96 -3.44 13.81 -7.49
C LEU A 96 -3.00 14.75 -8.61
N LYS A 97 -3.13 14.33 -9.87
CA LYS A 97 -2.97 15.24 -11.00
C LYS A 97 -4.12 16.25 -10.99
N LYS A 98 -3.77 17.54 -10.95
CA LYS A 98 -4.71 18.66 -10.81
C LYS A 98 -5.46 19.03 -12.10
N ASP A 99 -5.09 18.49 -13.26
CA ASP A 99 -5.44 19.08 -14.55
C ASP A 99 -6.33 18.24 -15.48
N ASP A 100 -6.90 17.12 -15.05
CA ASP A 100 -7.95 16.47 -15.84
C ASP A 100 -9.14 16.13 -14.94
N ASP A 101 -10.35 16.46 -15.40
CA ASP A 101 -11.66 16.02 -14.86
C ASP A 101 -11.82 14.48 -14.81
N GLU A 102 -10.74 13.76 -15.07
CA GLU A 102 -10.60 12.33 -15.15
C GLU A 102 -9.60 11.85 -14.09
N PHE A 103 -10.14 11.28 -13.03
CA PHE A 103 -9.46 10.57 -11.94
C PHE A 103 -8.60 9.35 -12.39
N HIS A 104 -8.28 9.22 -13.68
CA HIS A 104 -7.67 8.03 -14.30
C HIS A 104 -6.15 7.90 -14.08
N ASN A 105 -5.48 8.89 -13.48
CA ASN A 105 -4.01 8.93 -13.38
C ASN A 105 -3.45 9.11 -11.96
N GLN A 106 -4.20 8.76 -10.91
CA GLN A 106 -3.69 8.78 -9.54
C GLN A 106 -2.66 7.66 -9.32
N LYS A 107 -1.55 7.97 -8.65
CA LYS A 107 -0.48 7.01 -8.34
C LYS A 107 -0.05 7.15 -6.90
N MET A 108 0.27 6.04 -6.23
CA MET A 108 0.89 6.04 -4.92
C MET A 108 2.34 6.52 -5.02
N ILE A 109 2.70 7.51 -4.22
CA ILE A 109 4.05 8.08 -4.14
C ILE A 109 4.76 7.68 -2.86
N GLU A 110 4.04 7.34 -1.78
CA GLU A 110 4.65 6.92 -0.52
C GLU A 110 3.81 5.87 0.20
N HIS A 111 4.52 4.90 0.79
CA HIS A 111 4.02 3.94 1.78
C HIS A 111 4.74 4.24 3.10
N ILE A 112 4.05 4.86 4.06
CA ILE A 112 4.61 5.20 5.37
C ILE A 112 4.16 4.17 6.39
N ILE A 113 5.04 3.24 6.72
CA ILE A 113 4.77 2.17 7.69
C ILE A 113 5.06 2.73 9.09
N HIS A 114 4.01 2.88 9.90
CA HIS A 114 4.08 3.40 11.27
C HIS A 114 4.44 2.31 12.27
N SER A 115 3.89 1.11 12.09
CA SER A 115 4.24 -0.03 12.94
C SER A 115 3.94 -1.37 12.28
N VAL A 116 4.68 -2.38 12.71
CA VAL A 116 4.42 -3.79 12.40
C VAL A 116 4.41 -4.54 13.71
N LYS A 117 3.28 -5.16 14.08
CA LYS A 117 3.12 -5.87 15.34
C LYS A 117 2.69 -7.30 15.07
N HIS A 118 3.32 -8.29 15.72
CA HIS A 118 2.74 -9.63 15.76
C HIS A 118 1.50 -9.60 16.65
N GLN A 119 0.39 -10.12 16.15
CA GLN A 119 -0.74 -10.45 17.01
C GLN A 119 -0.32 -11.71 17.80
N GLN A 120 0.33 -11.53 18.95
CA GLN A 120 0.48 -12.63 19.90
C GLN A 120 -0.93 -13.12 20.23
N ASP A 121 -1.16 -14.42 20.07
CA ASP A 121 -2.40 -15.05 20.53
C ASP A 121 -2.58 -14.68 22.00
N SER A 122 -3.55 -13.81 22.27
CA SER A 122 -4.05 -13.60 23.63
C SER A 122 -4.54 -14.97 24.10
N GLN A 123 -3.74 -15.61 24.96
CA GLN A 123 -4.13 -16.79 25.72
C GLN A 123 -5.35 -16.50 26.59
#